data_AF-A0A496V821-F1
#
_entry.id   AF-A0A496V821-F1
#
_cell.length_a   1.000
_cell.length_b   1.000
_cell.length_c   1.000
_cell.angle_alpha   90.00
_cell.angle_beta   90.00
_cell.angle_gamma   90.00
#
_symmetry.space_group_name_H-M   'P 1'
#
loop_
_entity.id
_entity.type
_entity.pdbx_description
1 polymer ?
#
loop_
_entity_poly.entity_id
_entity_poly.type
_entity_poly.pdbx_seq_one_letter_code
_entity_poly.pdbx_strand_id
1 'polypeptide(L)'
;MNDTPKEVQDLFRTLLMQRSGEERLKMGCDMFSTSRALIRSSLDGKGLDETEMAVQIFLRTYRNDFPPETLTKITDWIRASRNKY
;
A
#
# COMPACT_ATOMS: atom_id res chain seq x y z
N MET A 1 11.65 -1.92 12.64
CA MET A 1 11.40 -3.30 13.08
C MET A 1 12.61 -3.70 13.91
N ASN A 2 12.46 -3.72 15.23
CA ASN A 2 13.61 -3.98 16.13
C ASN A 2 13.84 -5.48 16.34
N ASP A 3 12.93 -6.33 15.83
CA ASP A 3 12.99 -7.79 15.92
C ASP A 3 13.90 -8.43 14.86
N THR A 4 14.55 -7.61 14.02
CA THR A 4 15.49 -8.10 13.00
C THR A 4 16.91 -7.75 13.46
N PRO A 5 17.74 -8.76 13.80
CA PRO A 5 19.14 -8.55 14.17
C PRO A 5 19.91 -7.77 13.10
N LYS A 6 20.90 -6.97 13.52
CA LYS A 6 21.64 -6.09 12.62
C LYS A 6 22.31 -6.86 11.48
N GLU A 7 22.89 -8.03 11.79
CA GLU A 7 23.52 -8.91 10.81
C GLU A 7 22.56 -9.35 9.70
N VAL A 8 21.28 -9.57 10.02
CA VAL A 8 20.25 -9.93 9.02
C VAL A 8 19.89 -8.72 8.15
N GLN A 9 19.80 -7.52 8.74
CA GLN A 9 19.56 -6.29 7.97
C GLN A 9 20.72 -6.00 7.00
N ASP A 10 21.96 -6.18 7.45
CA ASP A 10 23.16 -5.97 6.64
C ASP A 10 23.27 -7.01 5.51
N LEU A 11 22.94 -8.28 5.79
CA LEU A 11 22.87 -9.34 4.77
C LEU A 11 21.79 -9.03 3.73
N PHE A 12 20.59 -8.67 4.17
CA PHE A 12 19.49 -8.30 3.27
C PHE A 12 19.91 -7.13 2.37
N ARG A 13 20.52 -6.08 2.94
CA ARG A 13 21.00 -4.94 2.18
C ARG A 13 22.07 -5.34 1.16
N THR A 14 23.02 -6.19 1.55
CA THR A 14 24.07 -6.69 0.64
C THR A 14 23.45 -7.41 -0.55
N LEU A 15 22.53 -8.35 -0.32
CA LEU A 15 21.83 -9.10 -1.37
C LEU A 15 20.97 -8.18 -2.26
N LEU A 16 20.32 -7.18 -1.67
CA LEU A 16 19.54 -6.22 -2.43
C LEU A 16 20.42 -5.36 -3.34
N MET A 17 21.60 -4.96 -2.89
CA MET A 17 22.54 -4.13 -3.67
C MET A 17 23.28 -4.91 -4.77
N GLN A 18 23.26 -6.24 -4.75
CA GLN A 18 23.75 -7.07 -5.85
C GLN A 18 22.80 -7.08 -7.06
N ARG A 19 21.55 -6.65 -6.88
CA ARG A 19 20.55 -6.55 -7.97
C ARG A 19 20.66 -5.23 -8.71
N SER A 20 20.27 -5.24 -9.98
CA SER A 20 20.21 -4.03 -10.80
C SER A 20 19.17 -3.04 -10.27
N GLY A 21 19.27 -1.78 -10.69
CA GLY A 21 18.25 -0.77 -10.36
C GLY A 21 16.85 -1.16 -10.87
N GLU A 22 16.78 -1.75 -12.06
CA GLU A 22 15.53 -2.22 -12.67
C GLU A 22 14.92 -3.37 -11.87
N GLU A 23 15.72 -4.36 -11.46
CA GLU A 23 15.24 -5.49 -10.66
C GLU A 23 14.67 -5.00 -9.32
N ARG A 24 15.34 -4.04 -8.67
CA ARG A 24 14.85 -3.45 -7.42
C ARG A 24 13.54 -2.69 -7.61
N LEU A 25 13.39 -1.95 -8.72
CA LEU A 25 12.14 -1.28 -9.06
C LEU A 25 11.01 -2.29 -9.25
N LYS A 26 11.25 -3.35 -10.03
CA LYS A 26 10.28 -4.42 -10.26
C LYS A 26 9.85 -5.09 -8.96
N MET A 27 10.81 -5.42 -8.08
CA MET A 27 10.50 -5.95 -6.75
C MET A 27 9.56 -5.04 -5.96
N GLY A 28 9.81 -3.73 -5.96
CA GLY A 28 8.92 -2.76 -5.30
C GLY A 28 7.51 -2.76 -5.88
N CYS A 29 7.39 -2.77 -7.21
CA CYS A 29 6.10 -2.85 -7.92
C CYS A 29 5.34 -4.16 -7.61
N ASP A 30 6.04 -5.28 -7.58
CA ASP A 30 5.46 -6.60 -7.31
C ASP A 30 4.99 -6.70 -5.84
N MET A 31 5.77 -6.17 -4.90
CA MET A 31 5.38 -6.07 -3.48
C MET A 31 4.13 -5.22 -3.30
N PHE A 32 4.06 -4.07 -3.97
CA PHE A 32 2.88 -3.20 -3.91
C PHE A 32 1.64 -3.87 -4.51
N SER A 33 1.80 -4.50 -5.68
CA SER A 33 0.72 -5.23 -6.36
C SER A 33 0.17 -6.36 -5.49
N THR A 34 1.07 -7.13 -4.86
CA THR A 34 0.72 -8.20 -3.92
C THR A 34 -0.02 -7.65 -2.69
N SER A 35 0.50 -6.58 -2.08
CA SER A 35 -0.13 -5.94 -0.92
C SER A 35 -1.55 -5.45 -1.24
N ARG A 36 -1.73 -4.82 -2.42
CA ARG A 36 -3.05 -4.37 -2.88
C ARG A 36 -4.01 -5.53 -3.12
N ALA A 37 -3.55 -6.64 -3.68
CA ALA A 37 -4.36 -7.85 -3.88
C ALA A 37 -4.84 -8.44 -2.54
N LEU A 38 -3.94 -8.53 -1.55
CA LEU A 38 -4.27 -9.01 -0.20
C LEU A 38 -5.29 -8.11 0.49
N ILE A 39 -5.13 -6.78 0.40
CA ILE A 39 -6.09 -5.83 0.95
C ILE A 39 -7.47 -6.02 0.32
N ARG A 40 -7.55 -6.09 -1.01
CA ARG A 40 -8.82 -6.31 -1.73
C ARG A 40 -9.47 -7.61 -1.29
N SER A 41 -8.72 -8.70 -1.25
CA SER A 41 -9.24 -9.99 -0.79
C SER A 41 -9.78 -9.95 0.65
N SER A 42 -9.15 -9.20 1.55
CA SER A 42 -9.66 -9.01 2.94
C SER A 42 -10.96 -8.19 3.03
N LEU A 43 -11.33 -7.50 1.94
CA LEU A 43 -12.49 -6.64 1.80
C LEU A 43 -13.60 -7.27 0.95
N ASP A 44 -13.29 -8.31 0.20
CA ASP A 44 -14.25 -9.05 -0.61
C ASP A 44 -15.41 -9.57 0.26
N GLY A 45 -16.61 -9.61 -0.31
CA GLY A 45 -17.83 -10.03 0.40
C GLY A 45 -18.45 -8.99 1.33
N LYS A 46 -17.86 -7.80 1.47
CA LYS A 46 -18.42 -6.69 2.28
C LYS A 46 -19.42 -5.80 1.55
N GLY A 47 -19.77 -6.14 0.30
CA GLY A 47 -20.72 -5.37 -0.51
C GLY A 47 -20.23 -3.97 -0.89
N LEU A 48 -18.91 -3.74 -0.90
CA LEU A 48 -18.33 -2.46 -1.30
C LEU A 48 -18.35 -2.33 -2.83
N ASP A 49 -18.75 -1.16 -3.32
CA ASP A 49 -18.48 -0.80 -4.71
C ASP A 49 -16.99 -0.46 -4.92
N GLU A 50 -16.58 -0.24 -6.17
CA GLU A 50 -15.18 0.06 -6.49
C GLU A 50 -14.69 1.41 -5.92
N THR A 51 -15.60 2.34 -5.62
CA THR A 51 -15.26 3.64 -5.04
C THR A 51 -14.94 3.49 -3.56
N GLU A 52 -15.80 2.83 -2.80
CA GLU A 52 -15.54 2.55 -1.38
C GLU A 52 -14.42 1.53 -1.21
N MET A 53 -14.23 0.59 -2.14
CA MET A 53 -13.05 -0.27 -2.18
C MET A 53 -11.75 0.58 -2.28
N ALA A 54 -11.72 1.59 -3.14
CA ALA A 54 -10.57 2.49 -3.25
C ALA A 54 -10.33 3.30 -1.96
N VAL A 55 -11.39 3.80 -1.33
CA VAL A 55 -11.30 4.47 -0.02
C VAL A 55 -10.74 3.52 1.05
N GLN A 56 -11.23 2.29 1.11
CA GLN A 56 -10.80 1.30 2.10
C GLN A 56 -9.36 0.83 1.88
N ILE A 57 -8.89 0.76 0.63
CA ILE A 57 -7.48 0.53 0.31
C ILE A 57 -6.64 1.71 0.82
N PHE A 58 -7.02 2.95 0.52
CA PHE A 58 -6.31 4.14 0.99
C PHE A 58 -6.19 4.15 2.52
N LEU A 59 -7.30 3.95 3.24
CA LEU A 59 -7.31 3.96 4.70
C LEU A 59 -6.47 2.83 5.30
N ARG A 60 -6.46 1.63 4.70
CA ARG A 60 -5.59 0.54 5.19
C ARG A 60 -4.11 0.83 5.02
N THR A 61 -3.75 1.55 3.97
CA THR A 61 -2.35 1.85 3.67
C THR A 61 -1.85 3.07 4.45
N TYR A 62 -2.68 4.11 4.63
CA TYR A 62 -2.21 5.44 5.04
C TYR A 62 -2.95 6.07 6.23
N ARG A 63 -3.89 5.38 6.91
CA ARG A 63 -4.67 5.97 8.02
C ARG A 63 -3.83 6.59 9.15
N ASN A 64 -2.60 6.11 9.36
CA ASN A 64 -1.74 6.56 10.44
C ASN A 64 -0.74 7.64 9.99
N ASP A 65 -0.70 7.94 8.69
CA ASP A 65 0.27 8.87 8.11
C ASP A 65 -0.31 10.30 8.00
N PHE A 66 -1.61 10.46 8.25
CA PHE A 66 -2.32 11.73 8.12
C PHE A 66 -3.24 11.98 9.33
N PRO A 67 -3.43 13.25 9.70
CA PRO A 67 -4.42 13.61 10.71
C PRO A 67 -5.86 13.45 10.16
N PRO A 68 -6.87 13.29 11.04
CA PRO A 68 -8.24 12.97 10.63
C PRO A 68 -8.84 13.91 9.59
N GLU A 69 -8.60 15.22 9.70
CA GLU A 69 -9.10 16.21 8.75
C GLU A 69 -8.52 16.05 7.34
N THR A 70 -7.29 15.56 7.24
CA THR A 70 -6.65 15.30 5.95
C THR A 70 -7.16 14.01 5.35
N LEU A 71 -7.37 12.97 6.17
CA LEU A 71 -8.00 11.72 5.73
C LEU A 71 -9.39 11.98 5.14
N THR A 72 -10.24 12.74 5.81
CA THR A 72 -11.58 13.08 5.30
C THR A 72 -11.49 13.73 3.93
N LYS A 73 -10.67 14.78 3.78
CA LYS A 73 -10.46 15.48 2.49
C LYS A 73 -10.04 14.52 1.37
N ILE A 74 -9.11 13.61 1.65
CA ILE A 74 -8.62 12.65 0.65
C ILE A 74 -9.72 11.65 0.30
N THR A 75 -10.43 11.10 1.29
CA THR A 75 -11.51 10.13 1.00
C THR A 75 -12.67 10.75 0.23
N ASP A 76 -13.03 11.98 0.53
CA ASP A 76 -14.08 12.72 -0.19
C ASP A 76 -13.64 13.01 -1.63
N TRP A 77 -12.37 13.37 -1.83
CA TRP A 77 -11.81 13.54 -3.16
C TRP A 77 -11.79 12.23 -3.96
N ILE A 78 -11.45 11.09 -3.35
CA ILE A 78 -11.51 9.77 -3.99
C ILE A 78 -12.93 9.47 -4.46
N ARG A 79 -13.94 9.70 -3.61
CA ARG A 79 -15.34 9.49 -3.95
C ARG A 79 -15.79 10.39 -5.11
N ALA A 80 -15.46 11.68 -5.05
CA ALA A 80 -15.84 12.65 -6.07
C ALA A 80 -15.15 12.40 -7.43
N SER A 81 -13.87 12.01 -7.42
CA SER A 81 -13.09 11.79 -8.64
C SER A 81 -13.52 10.55 -9.42
N ARG A 82 -13.98 9.50 -8.72
CA ARG A 82 -14.40 8.23 -9.33
C ARG A 82 -15.85 8.21 -9.80
N ASN A 83 -16.69 9.14 -9.32
CA ASN A 83 -18.06 9.33 -9.81
C ASN A 83 -18.12 10.20 -11.09
N LYS A 84 -16.98 10.68 -11.59
CA LYS A 84 -16.91 11.67 -12.67
C LYS A 84 -16.71 11.05 -14.06
N TYR A 85 -16.58 9.73 -14.14
CA TYR A 85 -16.38 8.92 -15.35
C TYR A 85 -17.09 7.58 -15.18
#